data_AF-A0A9X0LE84-F1
#
_entry.id   AF-A0A9X0LE84-F1
#
_cell.length_a   1.000
_cell.length_b   1.000
_cell.length_c   1.000
_cell.angle_alpha   90.00
_cell.angle_beta   90.00
_cell.angle_gamma   90.00
#
_symmetry.space_group_name_H-M   'P 1'
#
loop_
_entity.id
_entity.type
_entity.pdbx_description
1 polymer ?
#
loop_
_entity_poly.entity_id
_entity_poly.type
_entity_poly.pdbx_seq_one_letter_code
_entity_poly.pdbx_strand_id
1 'polypeptide(L)'
;MELSDRLSPAGASLGASTRNRRRIVGKVVAAALVPAILLAIGAPAVAASNTLTITTLDRNGKKVNVTTTVVNLATSSSRSVKSNKSTKLPKGSYAVLASIRTGSAVTLGARTVKVSGASKTTVDARKGKKITLGVSPAPAGEGIMAQTRAQICTKSDSASYDVEASDWDGSSLYVIPNSSKKLAFGAMRQWSDSSGLSDSYAVMYTRTGVPSGLSKTYKRSSLGTVNATGRQGTAATVDGLHLAVQPIKRVCGDHMYAGLFGADRPYRTKVHLSPGNWLIRASSYAAAKDGTTVTLGGYMVSRKVVAGESHTLNFFRAAWGPSARLPVVINGRISYSLNSMFADPGFPRDDNVEGGDKATATLTFGGKTVKTKKDKGWEPGDTYLEYKVKKSGWYKLTNNASRYYPEITFPAGMLSPKTSVTYRFKAKPNTSVTAPVYAVTMLPTGLNLYNQAKPGSTTDVKLTLSRPKLNPDAKLGKNPKVKTVTAKASFDGGKTWRSVKVKKIDGTWTAQVGNPTSGAVSLRAKVTDTTGGYTDVTIIRAYAIG
;
A
#
# COMPACT_ATOMS: atom_id res chain seq x y z
N MET A 1 -12.93 -38.40 -1.05
CA MET A 1 -14.20 -38.17 -0.32
C MET A 1 -13.93 -37.05 0.67
N GLU A 2 -14.43 -35.86 0.32
CA GLU A 2 -14.46 -34.56 1.00
C GLU A 2 -13.34 -34.18 2.01
N LEU A 3 -12.40 -33.35 1.53
CA LEU A 3 -11.61 -32.41 2.33
C LEU A 3 -12.15 -30.98 2.09
N SER A 4 -12.74 -30.40 3.13
CA SER A 4 -13.25 -29.03 3.15
C SER A 4 -12.17 -28.09 3.70
N ASP A 5 -11.39 -27.46 2.82
CA ASP A 5 -10.44 -26.41 3.19
C ASP A 5 -11.15 -25.08 3.46
N ARG A 6 -11.08 -24.64 4.72
CA ARG A 6 -11.56 -23.35 5.20
C ARG A 6 -10.54 -22.25 4.91
N LEU A 7 -10.69 -21.56 3.77
CA LEU A 7 -10.06 -20.26 3.56
C LEU A 7 -10.83 -19.16 4.32
N SER A 8 -10.42 -18.88 5.56
CA SER A 8 -10.81 -17.66 6.28
C SER A 8 -10.01 -16.46 5.75
N PRO A 9 -10.64 -15.34 5.35
CA PRO A 9 -9.91 -14.14 4.97
C PRO A 9 -9.52 -13.37 6.24
N ALA A 10 -8.26 -13.53 6.68
CA ALA A 10 -7.66 -12.61 7.63
C ALA A 10 -7.58 -11.21 7.00
N GLY A 11 -8.50 -10.33 7.42
CA GLY A 11 -8.48 -8.92 7.06
C GLY A 11 -7.24 -8.25 7.64
N ALA A 12 -6.29 -7.91 6.76
CA ALA A 12 -5.21 -7.00 7.09
C ALA A 12 -5.80 -5.59 7.29
N SER A 13 -6.14 -5.24 8.54
CA SER A 13 -6.45 -3.87 8.90
C SER A 13 -5.19 -3.03 8.76
N LEU A 14 -5.29 -1.95 7.98
CA LEU A 14 -4.30 -0.88 7.97
C LEU A 14 -4.07 -0.37 9.39
N GLY A 15 -2.83 -0.49 9.86
CA GLY A 15 -2.39 0.02 11.16
C GLY A 15 -2.60 1.53 11.25
N ALA A 16 -3.62 1.93 11.99
CA ALA A 16 -3.75 3.29 12.50
C ALA A 16 -2.69 3.48 13.60
N SER A 17 -1.70 4.32 13.33
CA SER A 17 -0.71 4.79 14.30
C SER A 17 -1.42 5.56 15.43
N THR A 18 -1.75 4.90 16.53
CA THR A 18 -2.20 5.55 17.76
C THR A 18 -0.99 6.06 18.56
N ARG A 19 -0.79 7.39 18.51
CA ARG A 19 0.09 8.13 19.43
C ARG A 19 -0.43 8.02 20.86
N ASN A 20 0.21 7.22 21.71
CA ASN A 20 0.01 7.30 23.16
C ASN A 20 0.96 8.35 23.76
N ARG A 21 0.39 9.47 24.22
CA ARG A 21 1.08 10.44 25.09
C ARG A 21 1.20 9.86 26.50
N ARG A 22 2.44 9.85 27.02
CA ARG A 22 2.76 9.56 28.42
C ARG A 22 2.06 10.57 29.34
N ARG A 23 1.35 10.07 30.36
CA ARG A 23 1.02 10.81 31.58
C ARG A 23 2.25 10.76 32.50
N ILE A 24 2.77 11.92 32.88
CA ILE A 24 3.67 12.09 34.02
C ILE A 24 2.80 12.67 35.15
N VAL A 25 2.84 12.02 36.30
CA VAL A 25 2.24 12.47 37.56
C VAL A 25 3.26 13.36 38.26
N GLY A 26 2.81 14.51 38.77
CA GLY A 26 3.57 15.37 39.67
C GLY A 26 2.66 16.43 40.28
N LYS A 27 2.35 16.29 41.57
CA LYS A 27 1.65 17.28 42.41
C LYS A 27 2.68 18.25 43.01
N VAL A 28 2.41 19.56 43.02
CA VAL A 28 2.76 20.50 44.11
C VAL A 28 1.71 21.64 44.12
N VAL A 29 1.30 22.02 45.32
CA VAL A 29 0.30 23.03 45.72
C VAL A 29 0.99 24.37 46.00
N ALA A 30 0.37 25.51 45.66
CA ALA A 30 0.44 26.75 46.45
C ALA A 30 -0.63 27.76 45.99
N ALA A 31 -1.30 28.36 46.97
CA ALA A 31 -2.43 29.28 46.85
C ALA A 31 -1.99 30.75 46.71
N ALA A 32 -2.83 31.59 46.07
CA ALA A 32 -2.85 33.04 46.26
C ALA A 32 -4.26 33.59 45.94
N LEU A 33 -4.69 34.57 46.75
CA LEU A 33 -6.04 35.12 46.92
C LEU A 33 -6.48 36.16 45.85
N VAL A 34 -7.75 36.07 45.41
CA VAL A 34 -8.86 37.08 45.34
C VAL A 34 -8.60 38.40 44.54
N PRO A 35 -9.47 38.83 43.57
CA PRO A 35 -10.81 39.38 43.85
C PRO A 35 -11.99 38.77 43.08
N ALA A 36 -13.10 38.67 43.81
CA ALA A 36 -14.43 38.30 43.33
C ALA A 36 -14.96 39.34 42.34
N ILE A 37 -15.05 38.95 41.07
CA ILE A 37 -15.95 39.57 40.10
C ILE A 37 -17.27 38.82 40.22
N LEU A 38 -18.33 39.56 40.59
CA LEU A 38 -19.72 39.11 40.57
C LEU A 38 -20.08 38.57 39.17
N LEU A 39 -19.88 37.27 38.98
CA LEU A 39 -20.51 36.54 37.89
C LEU A 39 -21.98 36.41 38.28
N ALA A 40 -22.84 37.16 37.58
CA ALA A 40 -24.25 36.89 37.54
C ALA A 40 -24.44 35.38 37.40
N ILE A 41 -25.07 34.79 38.40
CA ILE A 41 -25.46 33.38 38.42
C ILE A 41 -26.62 33.27 37.42
N GLY A 42 -26.28 33.32 36.13
CA GLY A 42 -27.12 32.73 35.12
C GLY A 42 -27.23 31.26 35.51
N ALA A 43 -28.44 30.84 35.89
CA ALA A 43 -28.78 29.44 36.07
C ALA A 43 -28.08 28.61 34.98
N PRO A 44 -27.57 27.40 35.28
CA PRO A 44 -27.00 26.56 34.23
C PRO A 44 -28.10 26.45 33.18
N ALA A 45 -27.87 27.05 32.01
CA ALA A 45 -28.75 26.90 30.88
C ALA A 45 -28.91 25.38 30.74
N VAL A 46 -30.12 24.89 31.03
CA VAL A 46 -30.47 23.48 31.05
C VAL A 46 -29.79 22.88 29.84
N ALA A 47 -28.76 22.04 30.05
CA ALA A 47 -28.00 21.48 28.97
C ALA A 47 -29.01 20.69 28.13
N ALA A 48 -29.49 21.29 27.04
CA ALA A 48 -30.44 20.67 26.14
C ALA A 48 -29.68 19.51 25.52
N SER A 49 -29.73 18.35 26.17
CA SER A 49 -29.09 17.15 25.68
C SER A 49 -29.96 16.65 24.55
N ASN A 50 -29.76 17.22 23.35
CA ASN A 50 -30.44 16.75 22.16
C ASN A 50 -30.19 15.25 22.05
N THR A 51 -31.20 14.49 21.66
CA THR A 51 -31.09 13.05 21.51
C THR A 51 -31.46 12.67 20.09
N LEU A 52 -30.86 11.57 19.63
CA LEU A 52 -31.24 10.91 18.39
C LEU A 52 -31.58 9.46 18.72
N THR A 53 -32.79 9.05 18.36
CA THR A 53 -33.18 7.64 18.33
C THR A 53 -33.18 7.16 16.89
N ILE A 54 -32.38 6.13 16.60
CA ILE A 54 -32.26 5.54 15.27
C ILE A 54 -33.02 4.22 15.29
N THR A 55 -34.16 4.13 14.61
CA THR A 55 -34.85 2.86 14.44
C THR A 55 -34.31 2.15 13.22
N THR A 56 -34.01 0.86 13.34
CA THR A 56 -33.57 0.03 12.21
C THR A 56 -34.52 -1.14 12.04
N LEU A 57 -35.08 -1.26 10.84
CA LEU A 57 -35.98 -2.34 10.46
C LEU A 57 -35.27 -3.23 9.44
N ASP A 58 -35.38 -4.54 9.64
CA ASP A 58 -34.90 -5.54 8.70
C ASP A 58 -35.83 -5.65 7.47
N ARG A 59 -35.50 -6.53 6.52
CA ARG A 59 -36.30 -6.69 5.29
C ARG A 59 -37.67 -7.32 5.54
N ASN A 60 -37.93 -7.87 6.72
CA ASN A 60 -39.23 -8.39 7.13
C ASN A 60 -40.04 -7.34 7.93
N GLY A 61 -39.47 -6.15 8.15
CA GLY A 61 -40.08 -5.08 8.95
C GLY A 61 -39.90 -5.23 10.46
N LYS A 62 -39.14 -6.23 10.92
CA LYS A 62 -38.85 -6.43 12.34
C LYS A 62 -37.78 -5.43 12.79
N LYS A 63 -37.97 -4.87 14.00
CA LYS A 63 -36.94 -4.05 14.65
C LYS A 63 -35.72 -4.93 14.95
N VAL A 64 -34.56 -4.49 14.50
CA VAL A 64 -33.27 -5.15 14.76
C VAL A 64 -32.28 -4.19 15.36
N ASN A 65 -31.44 -4.67 16.28
CA ASN A 65 -30.39 -3.86 16.90
C ASN A 65 -29.11 -3.98 16.09
N VAL A 66 -28.65 -2.86 15.54
CA VAL A 66 -27.38 -2.78 14.79
C VAL A 66 -26.52 -1.66 15.36
N THR A 67 -25.20 -1.81 15.26
CA THR A 67 -24.29 -0.69 15.51
C THR A 67 -24.29 0.19 14.27
N THR A 68 -24.67 1.46 14.43
CA THR A 68 -24.67 2.48 13.37
C THR A 68 -23.50 3.42 13.55
N THR A 69 -22.99 3.98 12.46
CA THR A 69 -22.02 5.07 12.50
C THR A 69 -22.77 6.38 12.30
N VAL A 70 -22.70 7.27 13.28
CA VAL A 70 -23.30 8.61 13.22
C VAL A 70 -22.18 9.62 13.03
N VAL A 71 -22.28 10.43 11.97
CA VAL A 71 -21.23 11.37 11.54
C VAL A 71 -21.80 12.78 11.54
N ASN A 72 -21.19 13.70 12.28
CA ASN A 72 -21.52 15.12 12.19
C ASN A 72 -21.00 15.66 10.85
N LEU A 73 -21.89 16.17 10.01
CA LEU A 73 -21.57 16.61 8.65
C LEU A 73 -20.84 17.96 8.57
N ALA A 74 -20.77 18.71 9.67
CA ALA A 74 -20.04 19.97 9.76
C ALA A 74 -18.61 19.78 10.30
N THR A 75 -18.46 18.96 11.33
CA THR A 75 -17.16 18.74 12.00
C THR A 75 -16.45 17.46 11.57
N SER A 76 -17.13 16.59 10.84
CA SER A 76 -16.66 15.24 10.48
C SER A 76 -16.27 14.40 11.69
N SER A 77 -16.86 14.65 12.86
CA SER A 77 -16.71 13.76 14.01
C SER A 77 -17.69 12.60 13.89
N SER A 78 -17.21 11.37 14.10
CA SER A 78 -18.06 10.18 14.08
C SER A 78 -18.14 9.48 15.42
N ARG A 79 -19.13 8.61 15.56
CA ARG A 79 -19.36 7.80 16.76
C ARG A 79 -20.23 6.59 16.43
N SER A 80 -19.94 5.48 17.10
CA SER A 80 -20.73 4.27 17.02
C SER A 80 -21.92 4.35 17.98
N VAL A 81 -23.12 4.11 17.47
CA VAL A 81 -24.38 4.21 18.22
C VAL A 81 -25.23 2.97 17.98
N LYS A 82 -25.69 2.33 19.06
CA LYS A 82 -26.65 1.23 18.97
C LYS A 82 -28.02 1.77 18.56
N SER A 83 -28.62 1.16 17.53
CA SER A 83 -29.99 1.49 17.12
C SER A 83 -31.02 1.08 18.19
N ASN A 84 -32.23 1.62 18.05
CA ASN A 84 -33.39 1.48 18.94
C ASN A 84 -33.15 1.99 20.38
N LYS A 85 -32.05 2.72 20.62
CA LYS A 85 -31.77 3.42 21.87
C LYS A 85 -31.62 4.92 21.63
N SER A 86 -32.17 5.73 22.53
CA SER A 86 -31.97 7.17 22.52
C SER A 86 -30.53 7.50 22.89
N THR A 87 -29.86 8.32 22.07
CA THR A 87 -28.44 8.67 22.26
C THR A 87 -28.25 10.18 22.25
N LYS A 88 -27.64 10.71 23.33
CA LYS A 88 -27.33 12.15 23.47
C LYS A 88 -26.35 12.62 22.40
N LEU A 89 -26.59 13.79 21.82
CA LEU A 89 -25.84 14.41 20.73
C LEU A 89 -25.77 15.92 20.88
N PRO A 90 -24.67 16.56 20.44
CA PRO A 90 -24.70 17.98 20.12
C PRO A 90 -25.73 18.28 19.03
N LYS A 91 -26.36 19.45 19.09
CA LYS A 91 -27.19 19.97 17.99
C LYS A 91 -26.37 20.00 16.70
N GLY A 92 -26.95 19.58 15.58
CA GLY A 92 -26.22 19.58 14.31
C GLY A 92 -26.87 18.72 13.22
N SER A 93 -26.26 18.73 12.04
CA SER A 93 -26.67 17.85 10.93
C SER A 93 -25.79 16.61 10.91
N TYR A 94 -26.41 15.44 10.89
CA TYR A 94 -25.72 14.16 10.97
C TYR A 94 -26.06 13.26 9.78
N ALA A 95 -25.10 12.47 9.33
CA ALA A 95 -25.35 11.25 8.57
C ALA A 95 -25.41 10.06 9.53
N VAL A 96 -26.39 9.19 9.34
CA VAL A 96 -26.53 7.90 10.01
C VAL A 96 -26.28 6.83 8.96
N LEU A 97 -25.24 6.03 9.16
CA LEU A 97 -24.86 4.92 8.30
C LEU A 97 -25.16 3.61 9.02
N ALA A 98 -25.79 2.67 8.32
CA ALA A 98 -26.18 1.38 8.89
C ALA A 98 -26.01 0.25 7.88
N SER A 99 -25.60 -0.91 8.39
CA SER A 99 -25.60 -2.19 7.68
C SER A 99 -26.57 -3.12 8.41
N ILE A 100 -27.61 -3.58 7.71
CA ILE A 100 -28.71 -4.36 8.28
C ILE A 100 -28.74 -5.72 7.60
N ARG A 101 -28.52 -6.80 8.36
CA ARG A 101 -28.60 -8.18 7.85
C ARG A 101 -30.01 -8.76 8.05
N THR A 102 -30.51 -9.50 7.08
CA THR A 102 -31.77 -10.26 7.14
C THR A 102 -31.56 -11.61 6.46
N GLY A 103 -31.39 -12.67 7.24
CA GLY A 103 -30.91 -13.95 6.71
C GLY A 103 -29.56 -13.79 6.00
N SER A 104 -29.46 -14.25 4.75
CA SER A 104 -28.28 -14.03 3.91
C SER A 104 -28.22 -12.63 3.30
N ALA A 105 -29.31 -11.88 3.20
CA ALA A 105 -29.30 -10.55 2.59
C ALA A 105 -28.69 -9.48 3.51
N VAL A 106 -27.97 -8.52 2.94
CA VAL A 106 -27.49 -7.33 3.66
C VAL A 106 -27.99 -6.07 2.96
N THR A 107 -28.56 -5.14 3.72
CA THR A 107 -29.03 -3.84 3.25
C THR A 107 -28.21 -2.72 3.87
N LEU A 108 -27.54 -1.95 3.03
CA LEU A 108 -26.87 -0.71 3.41
C LEU A 108 -27.86 0.45 3.38
N GLY A 109 -27.83 1.28 4.40
CA GLY A 109 -28.70 2.45 4.51
C GLY A 109 -27.94 3.66 5.02
N ALA A 110 -28.29 4.82 4.46
CA ALA A 110 -27.82 6.10 4.97
C ALA A 110 -28.97 7.12 5.05
N ARG A 111 -28.99 7.90 6.12
CA ARG A 111 -29.97 8.99 6.33
C ARG A 111 -29.24 10.25 6.79
N THR A 112 -29.64 11.40 6.28
CA THR A 112 -29.23 12.69 6.84
C THR A 112 -30.34 13.20 7.77
N VAL A 113 -29.99 13.56 9.00
CA VAL A 113 -30.92 14.00 10.04
C VAL A 113 -30.41 15.26 10.71
N LYS A 114 -31.29 16.24 10.94
CA LYS A 114 -31.00 17.38 11.82
C LYS A 114 -31.36 16.98 13.24
N VAL A 115 -30.40 17.10 14.15
CA VAL A 115 -30.58 16.78 15.55
C VAL A 115 -30.81 18.07 16.34
N SER A 116 -32.01 18.19 16.87
CA SER A 116 -32.47 19.26 17.76
C SER A 116 -33.57 18.69 18.66
N GLY A 117 -33.47 18.89 19.98
CA GLY A 117 -34.36 18.26 20.94
C GLY A 117 -34.32 16.72 20.86
N ALA A 118 -35.47 16.08 20.95
CA ALA A 118 -35.62 14.63 20.80
C ALA A 118 -35.91 14.25 19.33
N SER A 119 -34.85 14.05 18.54
CA SER A 119 -34.95 13.69 17.12
C SER A 119 -35.04 12.18 16.91
N LYS A 120 -35.74 11.77 15.86
CA LYS A 120 -35.89 10.35 15.47
C LYS A 120 -35.60 10.17 13.98
N THR A 121 -35.04 9.03 13.61
CA THR A 121 -34.91 8.62 12.20
C THR A 121 -35.03 7.11 12.09
N THR A 122 -35.50 6.65 10.92
CA THR A 122 -35.63 5.22 10.63
C THR A 122 -34.80 4.85 9.41
N VAL A 123 -34.03 3.77 9.53
CA VAL A 123 -33.38 3.07 8.41
C VAL A 123 -34.15 1.76 8.19
N ASP A 124 -34.91 1.71 7.11
CA ASP A 124 -35.84 0.61 6.81
C ASP A 124 -35.31 -0.22 5.63
N ALA A 125 -34.82 -1.42 5.91
CA ALA A 125 -34.19 -2.28 4.90
C ALA A 125 -35.16 -2.75 3.80
N ARG A 126 -36.48 -2.70 4.02
CA ARG A 126 -37.49 -2.99 2.99
C ARG A 126 -37.42 -2.01 1.82
N LYS A 127 -36.93 -0.78 2.08
CA LYS A 127 -36.73 0.26 1.06
C LYS A 127 -35.45 0.05 0.24
N GLY A 128 -34.66 -0.97 0.57
CA GLY A 128 -33.44 -1.32 -0.15
C GLY A 128 -33.74 -1.84 -1.56
N LYS A 129 -33.03 -1.29 -2.54
CA LYS A 129 -33.02 -1.77 -3.93
C LYS A 129 -31.80 -2.65 -4.15
N LYS A 130 -31.96 -3.76 -4.90
CA LYS A 130 -30.88 -4.73 -5.14
C LYS A 130 -29.79 -4.10 -5.99
N ILE A 131 -28.52 -4.37 -5.65
CA ILE A 131 -27.39 -3.99 -6.49
C ILE A 131 -27.20 -5.05 -7.57
N THR A 132 -27.04 -4.64 -8.82
CA THR A 132 -26.75 -5.57 -9.92
C THR A 132 -25.66 -4.98 -10.79
N LEU A 133 -24.44 -5.50 -10.63
CA LEU A 133 -23.32 -5.15 -11.49
C LEU A 133 -23.04 -6.32 -12.41
N GLY A 134 -22.80 -6.03 -13.69
CA GLY A 134 -22.61 -7.04 -14.71
C GLY A 134 -21.51 -6.67 -15.70
N VAL A 135 -21.04 -7.69 -16.42
CA VAL A 135 -20.23 -7.56 -17.63
C VAL A 135 -20.96 -8.31 -18.74
N SER A 136 -20.95 -7.80 -19.96
CA SER A 136 -21.59 -8.39 -21.14
C SER A 136 -20.58 -8.60 -22.27
N PRO A 137 -20.42 -9.83 -22.79
CA PRO A 137 -20.99 -11.08 -22.24
C PRO A 137 -20.45 -11.38 -20.83
N ALA A 138 -21.22 -12.11 -20.02
CA ALA A 138 -20.82 -12.45 -18.65
C ALA A 138 -19.53 -13.29 -18.66
N PRO A 139 -18.56 -13.07 -17.75
CA PRO A 139 -17.45 -13.98 -17.51
C PRO A 139 -17.98 -15.39 -17.26
N ALA A 140 -17.49 -16.36 -18.02
CA ALA A 140 -17.92 -17.76 -17.97
C ALA A 140 -16.68 -18.65 -18.07
N GLY A 141 -16.70 -19.76 -17.34
CA GLY A 141 -15.56 -20.66 -17.15
C GLY A 141 -15.74 -21.45 -15.85
N GLU A 142 -15.12 -22.62 -15.78
CA GLU A 142 -15.12 -23.44 -14.55
C GLU A 142 -14.51 -22.67 -13.39
N GLY A 143 -15.12 -22.73 -12.21
CA GLY A 143 -14.63 -22.10 -10.99
C GLY A 143 -14.72 -20.57 -10.92
N ILE A 144 -15.27 -19.88 -11.94
CA ILE A 144 -15.44 -18.41 -11.88
C ILE A 144 -16.46 -18.04 -10.81
N MET A 145 -15.96 -17.38 -9.76
CA MET A 145 -16.77 -16.80 -8.69
C MET A 145 -16.95 -15.31 -8.93
N ALA A 146 -18.11 -14.78 -8.54
CA ALA A 146 -18.40 -13.35 -8.60
C ALA A 146 -18.64 -12.79 -7.20
N GLN A 147 -18.04 -11.64 -6.91
CA GLN A 147 -18.23 -10.96 -5.63
C GLN A 147 -18.51 -9.47 -5.85
N THR A 148 -19.62 -8.98 -5.32
CA THR A 148 -20.00 -7.58 -5.21
C THR A 148 -19.66 -7.04 -3.82
N ARG A 149 -19.06 -5.86 -3.77
CA ARG A 149 -18.89 -5.03 -2.58
C ARG A 149 -19.57 -3.70 -2.80
N ALA A 150 -20.14 -3.14 -1.75
CA ALA A 150 -20.81 -1.85 -1.80
C ALA A 150 -20.49 -1.02 -0.57
N GLN A 151 -20.39 0.29 -0.76
CA GLN A 151 -20.19 1.27 0.29
C GLN A 151 -21.13 2.46 0.11
N ILE A 152 -21.56 3.02 1.24
CA ILE A 152 -22.10 4.38 1.29
C ILE A 152 -21.13 5.21 2.12
N CYS A 153 -20.64 6.31 1.55
CA CYS A 153 -19.66 7.19 2.17
C CYS A 153 -20.28 8.56 2.49
N THR A 154 -19.85 9.20 3.57
CA THR A 154 -20.10 10.63 3.81
C THR A 154 -19.13 11.48 3.00
N LYS A 155 -19.59 12.56 2.39
CA LYS A 155 -18.72 13.55 1.75
C LYS A 155 -18.40 14.67 2.73
N SER A 156 -17.13 14.81 3.09
CA SER A 156 -16.58 16.00 3.77
C SER A 156 -15.17 16.27 3.26
N ASP A 157 -14.69 17.50 3.45
CA ASP A 157 -13.36 17.93 3.03
C ASP A 157 -12.25 17.45 3.99
N SER A 158 -12.60 17.06 5.23
CA SER A 158 -11.64 16.71 6.29
C SER A 158 -11.52 15.20 6.57
N ALA A 159 -12.62 14.44 6.48
CA ALA A 159 -12.65 12.99 6.67
C ALA A 159 -13.92 12.35 6.08
N SER A 160 -13.78 11.21 5.41
CA SER A 160 -14.91 10.40 4.93
C SER A 160 -15.08 9.19 5.84
N TYR A 161 -16.33 8.89 6.22
CA TYR A 161 -16.71 7.65 6.90
C TYR A 161 -17.64 6.86 5.99
N ASP A 162 -17.58 5.54 6.09
CA ASP A 162 -18.39 4.66 5.27
C ASP A 162 -19.06 3.55 6.07
N VAL A 163 -19.99 2.89 5.40
CA VAL A 163 -20.51 1.58 5.78
C VAL A 163 -20.40 0.66 4.56
N GLU A 164 -19.79 -0.51 4.76
CA GLU A 164 -19.54 -1.50 3.70
C GLU A 164 -20.35 -2.78 3.92
N ALA A 165 -20.70 -3.45 2.82
CA ALA A 165 -21.11 -4.85 2.81
C ALA A 165 -20.64 -5.55 1.53
N SER A 166 -20.56 -6.87 1.58
CA SER A 166 -20.20 -7.74 0.46
C SER A 166 -21.19 -8.90 0.32
N ASP A 167 -21.34 -9.45 -0.89
CA ASP A 167 -22.30 -10.51 -1.22
C ASP A 167 -21.71 -11.94 -1.15
N TRP A 168 -20.75 -12.19 -0.25
CA TRP A 168 -20.18 -13.53 -0.04
C TRP A 168 -21.26 -14.62 0.19
N ASP A 169 -20.95 -15.86 -0.17
CA ASP A 169 -21.77 -17.06 0.08
C ASP A 169 -23.19 -17.02 -0.51
N GLY A 170 -23.33 -16.45 -1.72
CA GLY A 170 -24.61 -16.37 -2.42
C GLY A 170 -25.59 -15.36 -1.80
N SER A 171 -25.11 -14.45 -0.95
CA SER A 171 -25.94 -13.40 -0.38
C SER A 171 -26.40 -12.36 -1.41
N SER A 172 -27.38 -11.55 -1.03
CA SER A 172 -27.86 -10.43 -1.86
C SER A 172 -27.61 -9.10 -1.17
N LEU A 173 -27.03 -8.16 -1.91
CA LEU A 173 -26.80 -6.79 -1.46
C LEU A 173 -27.91 -5.84 -1.91
N TYR A 174 -28.39 -5.06 -0.96
CA TYR A 174 -29.35 -4.01 -1.18
C TYR A 174 -28.83 -2.69 -0.63
N VAL A 175 -29.26 -1.58 -1.24
CA VAL A 175 -28.94 -0.24 -0.78
C VAL A 175 -30.21 0.59 -0.76
N ILE A 176 -30.44 1.36 0.30
CA ILE A 176 -31.55 2.31 0.39
C ILE A 176 -31.15 3.58 -0.38
N PRO A 177 -31.84 3.95 -1.49
CA PRO A 177 -31.53 5.15 -2.24
C PRO A 177 -31.66 6.42 -1.39
N ASN A 178 -30.83 7.42 -1.68
CA ASN A 178 -30.76 8.69 -0.97
C ASN A 178 -30.15 9.78 -1.87
N SER A 179 -30.90 10.83 -2.17
CA SER A 179 -30.46 11.92 -3.07
C SER A 179 -29.51 12.94 -2.43
N SER A 180 -29.18 12.81 -1.14
CA SER A 180 -28.32 13.77 -0.45
C SER A 180 -26.94 13.86 -1.09
N LYS A 181 -26.56 15.07 -1.52
CA LYS A 181 -25.21 15.37 -2.05
C LYS A 181 -24.11 15.32 -0.99
N LYS A 182 -24.46 15.14 0.29
CA LYS A 182 -23.54 14.90 1.40
C LYS A 182 -23.17 13.41 1.56
N LEU A 183 -23.75 12.56 0.72
CA LEU A 183 -23.43 11.14 0.64
C LEU A 183 -22.84 10.81 -0.73
N ALA A 184 -22.18 9.68 -0.83
CA ALA A 184 -21.73 9.08 -2.07
C ALA A 184 -21.91 7.57 -2.00
N PHE A 185 -21.96 6.95 -3.17
CA PHE A 185 -22.12 5.52 -3.33
C PHE A 185 -21.00 4.95 -4.19
N GLY A 186 -20.49 3.80 -3.78
CA GLY A 186 -19.59 2.97 -4.57
C GLY A 186 -20.07 1.53 -4.53
N ALA A 187 -20.02 0.83 -5.67
CA ALA A 187 -20.13 -0.60 -5.73
C ALA A 187 -19.14 -1.17 -6.73
N MET A 188 -18.41 -2.19 -6.31
CA MET A 188 -17.45 -2.91 -7.11
C MET A 188 -17.93 -4.35 -7.27
N ARG A 189 -17.79 -4.92 -8.46
CA ARG A 189 -17.95 -6.37 -8.64
C ARG A 189 -16.74 -6.95 -9.33
N GLN A 190 -16.27 -8.08 -8.82
CA GLN A 190 -15.19 -8.87 -9.40
C GLN A 190 -15.69 -10.22 -9.90
N TRP A 191 -14.97 -10.77 -10.87
CA TRP A 191 -15.09 -12.15 -11.34
C TRP A 191 -13.70 -12.74 -11.46
N SER A 192 -13.46 -13.89 -10.83
CA SER A 192 -12.21 -14.62 -10.96
C SER A 192 -12.38 -16.08 -10.59
N ASP A 193 -11.50 -16.93 -11.10
CA ASP A 193 -11.41 -18.35 -10.77
C ASP A 193 -10.48 -18.63 -9.58
N SER A 194 -9.92 -17.56 -8.99
CA SER A 194 -8.89 -17.58 -7.93
C SER A 194 -7.60 -18.32 -8.28
N SER A 195 -7.47 -18.89 -9.48
CA SER A 195 -6.30 -19.64 -9.96
C SER A 195 -5.37 -18.79 -10.85
N GLY A 196 -5.94 -17.77 -11.52
CA GLY A 196 -5.22 -16.93 -12.45
C GLY A 196 -5.05 -17.54 -13.85
N LEU A 197 -5.59 -18.74 -14.09
CA LEU A 197 -5.63 -19.40 -15.40
C LEU A 197 -6.64 -18.75 -16.34
N SER A 198 -7.74 -18.22 -15.78
CA SER A 198 -8.76 -17.47 -16.50
C SER A 198 -8.57 -15.96 -16.36
N ASP A 199 -9.07 -15.22 -17.35
CA ASP A 199 -9.15 -13.75 -17.28
C ASP A 199 -10.01 -13.32 -16.07
N SER A 200 -9.47 -12.43 -15.25
CA SER A 200 -10.18 -11.81 -14.13
C SER A 200 -10.83 -10.50 -14.56
N TYR A 201 -11.93 -10.12 -13.92
CA TYR A 201 -12.66 -8.88 -14.21
C TYR A 201 -12.93 -8.14 -12.91
N ALA A 202 -12.79 -6.81 -12.92
CA ALA A 202 -13.32 -5.97 -11.85
C ALA A 202 -13.91 -4.67 -12.41
N VAL A 203 -15.14 -4.38 -12.04
CA VAL A 203 -15.85 -3.16 -12.47
C VAL A 203 -16.27 -2.34 -11.27
N MET A 204 -16.19 -1.02 -11.39
CA MET A 204 -16.49 -0.08 -10.32
C MET A 204 -17.54 0.93 -10.76
N TYR A 205 -18.64 1.03 -10.01
CA TYR A 205 -19.71 2.01 -10.21
C TYR A 205 -19.75 2.99 -9.04
N THR A 206 -19.56 4.28 -9.32
CA THR A 206 -19.61 5.33 -8.30
C THR A 206 -20.48 6.51 -8.69
N ARG A 207 -21.12 7.12 -7.67
CA ARG A 207 -21.98 8.30 -7.81
C ARG A 207 -21.88 9.19 -6.55
N THR A 208 -22.10 10.50 -6.73
CA THR A 208 -22.50 11.37 -5.62
C THR A 208 -23.99 11.16 -5.35
N GLY A 209 -24.37 11.10 -4.08
CA GLY A 209 -25.64 10.54 -3.65
C GLY A 209 -25.67 9.01 -3.76
N VAL A 210 -26.76 8.42 -3.29
CA VAL A 210 -27.06 7.00 -3.40
C VAL A 210 -28.19 6.83 -4.41
N PRO A 211 -27.89 6.40 -5.65
CA PRO A 211 -28.85 6.42 -6.76
C PRO A 211 -29.97 5.40 -6.57
N SER A 212 -31.12 5.65 -7.19
CA SER A 212 -32.20 4.65 -7.31
C SER A 212 -31.87 3.57 -8.36
N GLY A 213 -31.14 3.94 -9.41
CA GLY A 213 -30.56 3.03 -10.39
C GLY A 213 -29.28 2.36 -9.88
N LEU A 214 -29.44 1.16 -9.30
CA LEU A 214 -28.35 0.33 -8.76
C LEU A 214 -27.95 -0.83 -9.68
N SER A 215 -28.48 -0.85 -10.90
CA SER A 215 -28.13 -1.81 -11.94
C SER A 215 -27.20 -1.18 -12.96
N LYS A 216 -26.06 -1.81 -13.25
CA LYS A 216 -25.14 -1.37 -14.30
C LYS A 216 -24.39 -2.55 -14.91
N THR A 217 -24.48 -2.67 -16.23
CA THR A 217 -23.73 -3.66 -17.01
C THR A 217 -22.70 -2.98 -17.89
N TYR A 218 -21.47 -3.45 -17.84
CA TYR A 218 -20.37 -2.98 -18.69
C TYR A 218 -20.21 -3.91 -19.89
N LYS A 219 -20.07 -3.37 -21.10
CA LYS A 219 -19.65 -4.19 -22.25
C LYS A 219 -18.18 -4.58 -22.06
N ARG A 220 -17.77 -5.81 -22.37
CA ARG A 220 -16.35 -6.22 -22.29
C ARG A 220 -15.45 -5.30 -23.09
N SER A 221 -15.88 -4.87 -24.28
CA SER A 221 -15.17 -3.90 -25.11
C SER A 221 -15.01 -2.50 -24.51
N SER A 222 -15.76 -2.17 -23.44
CA SER A 222 -15.63 -0.90 -22.70
C SER A 222 -14.66 -0.98 -21.51
N LEU A 223 -14.06 -2.14 -21.28
CA LEU A 223 -13.04 -2.34 -20.25
C LEU A 223 -11.64 -2.09 -20.84
N GLY A 224 -10.68 -1.74 -19.99
CA GLY A 224 -9.27 -1.82 -20.33
C GLY A 224 -8.65 -3.11 -19.80
N THR A 225 -7.53 -3.53 -20.39
CA THR A 225 -6.86 -4.78 -20.04
C THR A 225 -5.51 -4.51 -19.39
N VAL A 226 -5.25 -5.18 -18.26
CA VAL A 226 -3.93 -5.25 -17.62
C VAL A 226 -3.40 -6.66 -17.81
N ASN A 227 -2.37 -6.79 -18.64
CA ASN A 227 -1.57 -8.00 -18.79
C ASN A 227 -0.59 -8.07 -17.61
N ALA A 228 -0.95 -8.81 -16.57
CA ALA A 228 -0.14 -8.97 -15.38
C ALA A 228 0.75 -10.21 -15.49
N THR A 229 2.01 -10.06 -15.11
CA THR A 229 2.97 -11.16 -15.03
C THR A 229 3.61 -11.13 -13.65
N GLY A 230 3.57 -12.25 -12.94
CA GLY A 230 4.35 -12.47 -11.73
C GLY A 230 5.51 -13.38 -12.05
N ARG A 231 6.72 -12.99 -11.69
CA ARG A 231 7.92 -13.80 -11.90
C ARG A 231 8.32 -14.53 -10.62
N GLN A 232 9.01 -15.65 -10.76
CA GLN A 232 9.53 -16.43 -9.63
C GLN A 232 11.03 -16.20 -9.43
N GLY A 233 11.54 -16.47 -8.22
CA GLY A 233 12.97 -16.60 -7.93
C GLY A 233 13.55 -15.53 -6.99
N THR A 234 12.92 -14.35 -6.88
CA THR A 234 13.40 -13.28 -6.00
C THR A 234 12.62 -13.15 -4.70
N ALA A 235 11.31 -13.39 -4.71
CA ALA A 235 10.49 -13.37 -3.51
C ALA A 235 10.80 -14.58 -2.61
N ALA A 236 10.66 -14.45 -1.29
CA ALA A 236 10.88 -15.56 -0.35
C ALA A 236 9.80 -16.60 -0.24
N THR A 237 9.15 -16.85 -1.37
CA THR A 237 8.08 -17.80 -1.51
C THR A 237 8.19 -18.57 -2.81
N VAL A 238 7.84 -19.84 -2.71
CA VAL A 238 7.51 -20.71 -3.85
C VAL A 238 5.99 -20.98 -3.93
N ASP A 239 5.23 -20.56 -2.90
CA ASP A 239 3.88 -21.04 -2.55
C ASP A 239 2.79 -19.96 -2.53
N GLY A 240 3.02 -18.78 -3.13
CA GLY A 240 1.92 -17.82 -3.21
C GLY A 240 2.27 -16.41 -3.65
N LEU A 241 1.94 -16.11 -4.89
CA LEU A 241 1.79 -14.74 -5.36
C LEU A 241 0.30 -14.43 -5.52
N HIS A 242 -0.20 -13.42 -4.78
CA HIS A 242 -1.57 -12.94 -4.96
C HIS A 242 -1.60 -11.72 -5.86
N LEU A 243 -2.60 -11.66 -6.75
CA LEU A 243 -2.96 -10.43 -7.45
C LEU A 243 -4.29 -9.91 -6.94
N ALA A 244 -4.35 -8.60 -6.71
CA ALA A 244 -5.55 -7.90 -6.31
C ALA A 244 -5.63 -6.52 -6.95
N VAL A 245 -6.81 -5.95 -6.97
CA VAL A 245 -7.04 -4.58 -7.44
C VAL A 245 -7.89 -3.79 -6.46
N GLN A 246 -7.66 -2.48 -6.41
CA GLN A 246 -8.47 -1.54 -5.63
C GLN A 246 -8.75 -0.30 -6.47
N PRO A 247 -9.98 0.21 -6.53
CA PRO A 247 -10.21 1.51 -7.13
C PRO A 247 -9.64 2.60 -6.21
N ILE A 248 -9.14 3.67 -6.83
CA ILE A 248 -8.60 4.84 -6.13
C ILE A 248 -9.09 6.12 -6.78
N LYS A 249 -9.02 7.25 -6.06
CA LYS A 249 -9.44 8.57 -6.55
C LYS A 249 -10.91 8.57 -7.00
N ARG A 250 -11.78 7.94 -6.22
CA ARG A 250 -13.23 7.87 -6.38
C ARG A 250 -13.90 8.66 -5.27
N VAL A 251 -15.13 9.06 -5.55
CA VAL A 251 -15.97 9.78 -4.57
C VAL A 251 -16.43 8.92 -3.39
N CYS A 252 -16.37 7.58 -3.53
CA CYS A 252 -16.67 6.57 -2.53
C CYS A 252 -16.17 5.22 -3.04
N GLY A 253 -15.81 4.29 -2.15
CA GLY A 253 -15.28 2.99 -2.55
C GLY A 253 -13.79 2.96 -2.84
N ASP A 254 -13.07 4.07 -2.65
CA ASP A 254 -11.61 4.04 -2.60
C ASP A 254 -11.22 3.00 -1.54
N HIS A 255 -10.28 2.12 -1.85
CA HIS A 255 -9.82 0.99 -1.00
C HIS A 255 -10.67 -0.29 -1.01
N MET A 256 -11.81 -0.35 -1.74
CA MET A 256 -12.50 -1.64 -1.94
C MET A 256 -11.54 -2.69 -2.51
N TYR A 257 -11.43 -3.83 -1.84
CA TYR A 257 -10.45 -4.86 -2.18
C TYR A 257 -11.04 -5.95 -3.06
N ALA A 258 -10.46 -6.12 -4.24
CA ALA A 258 -10.77 -7.23 -5.13
C ALA A 258 -9.60 -8.20 -5.19
N GLY A 259 -9.69 -9.31 -4.43
CA GLY A 259 -8.72 -10.40 -4.51
C GLY A 259 -9.04 -11.26 -5.73
N LEU A 260 -8.14 -11.27 -6.72
CA LEU A 260 -8.41 -11.90 -8.01
C LEU A 260 -7.93 -13.34 -8.03
N PHE A 261 -6.68 -13.61 -7.65
CA PHE A 261 -6.17 -14.97 -7.56
C PHE A 261 -4.94 -15.08 -6.68
N GLY A 262 -4.61 -16.32 -6.31
CA GLY A 262 -3.35 -16.74 -5.71
C GLY A 262 -2.83 -17.98 -6.43
N ALA A 263 -1.56 -18.00 -6.81
CA ALA A 263 -0.98 -19.15 -7.49
C ALA A 263 0.49 -19.40 -7.11
N ASP A 264 0.84 -20.68 -7.08
CA ASP A 264 2.19 -21.22 -6.95
C ASP A 264 2.77 -21.35 -8.35
N ARG A 265 3.41 -20.30 -8.87
CA ARG A 265 4.27 -20.31 -10.09
C ARG A 265 4.52 -18.88 -10.54
N PRO A 266 5.48 -18.66 -11.47
CA PRO A 266 5.33 -17.49 -12.31
C PRO A 266 4.02 -17.61 -13.09
N TYR A 267 3.30 -16.51 -13.23
CA TYR A 267 2.03 -16.48 -13.93
C TYR A 267 2.01 -15.42 -15.01
N ARG A 268 1.11 -15.61 -15.98
CA ARG A 268 0.64 -14.56 -16.86
C ARG A 268 -0.88 -14.61 -16.81
N THR A 269 -1.50 -13.48 -16.52
CA THR A 269 -2.96 -13.38 -16.51
C THR A 269 -3.38 -12.03 -17.08
N LYS A 270 -4.65 -11.93 -17.43
CA LYS A 270 -5.27 -10.67 -17.83
C LYS A 270 -6.31 -10.28 -16.80
N VAL A 271 -6.27 -9.00 -16.44
CA VAL A 271 -7.29 -8.38 -15.61
C VAL A 271 -7.99 -7.31 -16.42
N HIS A 272 -9.30 -7.45 -16.60
CA HIS A 272 -10.13 -6.48 -17.29
C HIS A 272 -10.79 -5.56 -16.27
N LEU A 273 -10.53 -4.27 -16.41
CA LEU A 273 -10.93 -3.25 -15.45
C LEU A 273 -11.84 -2.21 -16.09
N SER A 274 -12.90 -1.80 -15.39
CA SER A 274 -13.69 -0.65 -15.84
C SER A 274 -12.82 0.63 -15.82
N PRO A 275 -13.04 1.61 -16.71
CA PRO A 275 -12.20 2.80 -16.78
C PRO A 275 -12.05 3.59 -15.47
N GLY A 276 -10.90 4.23 -15.31
CA GLY A 276 -10.53 5.09 -14.19
C GLY A 276 -9.26 4.64 -13.47
N ASN A 277 -9.03 5.17 -12.27
CA ASN A 277 -7.80 4.89 -11.54
C ASN A 277 -7.94 3.64 -10.67
N TRP A 278 -6.94 2.76 -10.78
CA TRP A 278 -6.82 1.52 -10.02
C TRP A 278 -5.44 1.43 -9.38
N LEU A 279 -5.39 0.83 -8.21
CA LEU A 279 -4.19 0.31 -7.60
C LEU A 279 -4.17 -1.19 -7.87
N ILE A 280 -3.12 -1.67 -8.52
CA ILE A 280 -2.93 -3.09 -8.84
C ILE A 280 -1.86 -3.59 -7.89
N ARG A 281 -2.23 -4.57 -7.07
CA ARG A 281 -1.42 -5.11 -5.98
C ARG A 281 -0.96 -6.51 -6.33
N ALA A 282 0.33 -6.76 -6.19
CA ALA A 282 0.88 -8.11 -6.17
C ALA A 282 1.53 -8.37 -4.81
N SER A 283 1.08 -9.39 -4.08
CA SER A 283 1.60 -9.71 -2.74
C SER A 283 2.28 -11.06 -2.73
N SER A 284 3.31 -11.19 -1.88
CA SER A 284 4.04 -12.44 -1.66
C SER A 284 3.80 -12.93 -0.24
N TYR A 285 3.49 -14.21 -0.13
CA TYR A 285 3.23 -14.91 1.12
C TYR A 285 4.11 -16.14 1.22
N ALA A 286 4.56 -16.51 2.40
CA ALA A 286 5.31 -17.75 2.59
C ALA A 286 4.68 -18.61 3.68
N ALA A 287 4.83 -19.92 3.56
CA ALA A 287 4.54 -20.84 4.65
C ALA A 287 5.54 -20.59 5.79
N ALA A 288 5.00 -20.35 6.98
CA ALA A 288 5.76 -20.32 8.21
C ALA A 288 6.04 -21.74 8.70
N LYS A 289 7.06 -21.86 9.56
CA LYS A 289 7.52 -23.12 10.16
C LYS A 289 6.46 -23.79 11.02
N ASP A 290 5.48 -23.03 11.51
CA ASP A 290 4.33 -23.53 12.27
C ASP A 290 3.14 -23.94 11.39
N GLY A 291 3.31 -23.90 10.06
CA GLY A 291 2.25 -24.21 9.09
C GLY A 291 1.30 -23.05 8.79
N THR A 292 1.46 -21.89 9.44
CA THR A 292 0.67 -20.70 9.09
C THR A 292 1.21 -20.01 7.83
N THR A 293 0.46 -19.04 7.29
CA THR A 293 0.92 -18.24 6.14
C THR A 293 1.27 -16.83 6.60
N VAL A 294 2.47 -16.37 6.27
CA VAL A 294 2.94 -15.03 6.60
C VAL A 294 2.95 -14.11 5.37
N THR A 295 2.56 -12.86 5.57
CA THR A 295 2.67 -11.83 4.52
C THR A 295 4.08 -11.26 4.52
N LEU A 296 4.84 -11.51 3.47
CA LEU A 296 6.21 -10.99 3.35
C LEU A 296 6.21 -9.55 2.83
N GLY A 297 5.22 -9.19 2.03
CA GLY A 297 5.11 -7.84 1.48
C GLY A 297 4.30 -7.81 0.18
N GLY A 298 4.46 -6.73 -0.57
CA GLY A 298 3.83 -6.61 -1.86
C GLY A 298 4.14 -5.30 -2.58
N TYR A 299 3.69 -5.26 -3.82
CA TYR A 299 3.89 -4.17 -4.76
C TYR A 299 2.55 -3.59 -5.15
N MET A 300 2.36 -2.31 -4.90
CA MET A 300 1.16 -1.58 -5.27
C MET A 300 1.46 -0.58 -6.37
N VAL A 301 0.77 -0.71 -7.50
CA VAL A 301 1.05 0.05 -8.72
C VAL A 301 -0.21 0.77 -9.18
N SER A 302 -0.18 2.10 -9.14
CA SER A 302 -1.28 2.91 -9.64
C SER A 302 -1.29 2.93 -11.17
N ARG A 303 -2.46 2.69 -11.77
CA ARG A 303 -2.71 2.78 -13.20
C ARG A 303 -4.03 3.49 -13.48
N LYS A 304 -4.01 4.38 -14.47
CA LYS A 304 -5.23 4.88 -15.11
C LYS A 304 -5.58 3.90 -16.22
N VAL A 305 -6.70 3.22 -16.06
CA VAL A 305 -7.25 2.30 -17.05
C VAL A 305 -8.17 3.08 -17.98
N VAL A 306 -7.94 2.92 -19.28
CA VAL A 306 -8.75 3.50 -20.36
C VAL A 306 -9.45 2.35 -21.10
N ALA A 307 -10.68 2.58 -21.57
CA ALA A 307 -11.44 1.57 -22.30
C ALA A 307 -10.69 1.17 -23.59
N GLY A 308 -10.63 -0.12 -23.88
CA GLY A 308 -9.96 -0.67 -25.08
C GLY A 308 -8.44 -0.67 -25.04
N GLU A 309 -7.80 0.04 -24.09
CA GLU A 309 -6.34 0.04 -23.96
C GLU A 309 -5.82 -1.18 -23.22
N SER A 310 -4.61 -1.62 -23.59
CA SER A 310 -3.88 -2.68 -22.91
C SER A 310 -2.61 -2.16 -22.26
N HIS A 311 -2.33 -2.57 -21.03
CA HIS A 311 -1.10 -2.24 -20.31
C HIS A 311 -0.42 -3.52 -19.80
N THR A 312 0.91 -3.53 -19.78
CA THR A 312 1.68 -4.65 -19.22
C THR A 312 2.24 -4.27 -17.84
N LEU A 313 2.08 -5.16 -16.88
CA LEU A 313 2.70 -5.08 -15.57
C LEU A 313 3.49 -6.34 -15.29
N ASN A 314 4.77 -6.16 -14.99
CA ASN A 314 5.66 -7.25 -14.58
C ASN A 314 6.03 -7.03 -13.12
N PHE A 315 5.55 -7.91 -12.25
CA PHE A 315 5.87 -7.97 -10.84
C PHE A 315 6.98 -8.97 -10.56
N PHE A 316 7.66 -8.78 -9.43
CA PHE A 316 8.72 -9.66 -8.92
C PHE A 316 9.90 -9.85 -9.89
N ARG A 317 10.27 -8.79 -10.62
CA ARG A 317 11.41 -8.79 -11.53
C ARG A 317 12.73 -8.93 -10.78
N ALA A 318 13.70 -9.59 -11.40
CA ALA A 318 15.02 -9.79 -10.84
C ALA A 318 15.79 -8.50 -10.56
N ALA A 319 16.82 -8.69 -9.74
CA ALA A 319 17.74 -7.74 -9.16
C ALA A 319 17.10 -6.82 -8.12
N TRP A 320 16.40 -7.40 -7.13
CA TRP A 320 15.91 -6.63 -6.00
C TRP A 320 17.08 -6.05 -5.23
N GLY A 321 16.98 -4.75 -4.95
CA GLY A 321 18.03 -3.94 -4.37
C GLY A 321 17.46 -2.85 -3.46
N PRO A 322 18.31 -1.93 -3.01
CA PRO A 322 17.86 -0.73 -2.32
C PRO A 322 16.78 -0.01 -3.13
N SER A 323 15.72 0.46 -2.44
CA SER A 323 14.72 1.33 -3.03
C SER A 323 15.33 2.67 -3.49
N ALA A 324 14.52 3.55 -4.05
CA ALA A 324 14.95 4.88 -4.48
C ALA A 324 15.22 5.86 -3.30
N ARG A 325 15.28 5.38 -2.05
CA ARG A 325 15.49 6.17 -0.85
C ARG A 325 16.88 6.81 -0.81
N LEU A 326 16.92 8.10 -0.53
CA LEU A 326 18.15 8.87 -0.34
C LEU A 326 18.32 9.31 1.11
N PRO A 327 19.56 9.46 1.62
CA PRO A 327 19.81 10.15 2.88
C PRO A 327 19.25 11.57 2.84
N VAL A 328 18.65 12.00 3.95
CA VAL A 328 18.15 13.37 4.11
C VAL A 328 18.82 14.01 5.32
N VAL A 329 19.02 15.32 5.26
CA VAL A 329 19.32 16.15 6.43
C VAL A 329 18.05 16.91 6.75
N ILE A 330 17.53 16.81 7.97
CA ILE A 330 16.37 17.57 8.45
C ILE A 330 16.79 18.32 9.70
N ASN A 331 16.67 19.65 9.69
CA ASN A 331 17.08 20.51 10.80
C ASN A 331 18.49 20.20 11.31
N GLY A 332 19.43 19.97 10.38
CA GLY A 332 20.82 19.63 10.68
C GLY A 332 21.04 18.19 11.16
N ARG A 333 20.07 17.29 11.03
CA ARG A 333 20.19 15.87 11.40
C ARG A 333 20.12 14.98 10.17
N ILE A 334 21.19 14.22 9.91
CA ILE A 334 21.17 13.13 8.92
C ILE A 334 20.17 12.07 9.40
N SER A 335 19.31 11.63 8.50
CA SER A 335 18.38 10.53 8.69
C SER A 335 18.39 9.61 7.47
N TYR A 336 18.39 8.30 7.70
CA TYR A 336 18.29 7.27 6.68
C TYR A 336 17.62 6.03 7.29
N SER A 337 16.54 5.55 6.66
CA SER A 337 15.92 4.27 7.03
C SER A 337 16.80 3.12 6.57
N LEU A 338 17.03 2.15 7.46
CA LEU A 338 17.80 0.95 7.18
C LEU A 338 17.00 -0.07 6.35
N ASN A 339 15.68 0.06 6.33
CA ASN A 339 14.74 -0.81 5.64
C ASN A 339 14.61 -0.46 4.15
N SER A 340 13.77 -1.21 3.43
CA SER A 340 13.51 -1.07 1.99
C SER A 340 14.72 -1.42 1.12
N MET A 341 15.51 -2.41 1.55
CA MET A 341 16.74 -2.86 0.88
C MET A 341 16.53 -3.96 -0.17
N PHE A 342 15.28 -4.42 -0.35
CA PHE A 342 14.87 -5.48 -1.27
C PHE A 342 13.60 -5.09 -2.04
N ALA A 343 13.73 -4.09 -2.93
CA ALA A 343 12.66 -3.58 -3.77
C ALA A 343 12.77 -4.09 -5.21
N ASP A 344 11.65 -4.44 -5.85
CA ASP A 344 11.58 -4.65 -7.30
C ASP A 344 12.09 -3.40 -8.05
N PRO A 345 13.11 -3.53 -8.92
CA PRO A 345 13.79 -2.37 -9.49
C PRO A 345 12.94 -1.53 -10.44
N GLY A 346 11.79 -2.03 -10.93
CA GLY A 346 10.86 -1.19 -11.69
C GLY A 346 9.68 -0.65 -10.87
N PHE A 347 9.60 -0.95 -9.57
CA PHE A 347 8.73 -0.28 -8.60
C PHE A 347 9.51 0.10 -7.31
N PRO A 348 10.64 0.84 -7.41
CA PRO A 348 11.61 0.97 -6.32
C PRO A 348 11.17 2.00 -5.26
N ARG A 349 9.94 1.89 -4.75
CA ARG A 349 9.40 2.76 -3.72
C ARG A 349 9.55 2.10 -2.35
N ASP A 350 9.67 2.93 -1.33
CA ASP A 350 9.94 2.45 0.02
C ASP A 350 8.77 1.68 0.65
N ASP A 351 7.55 1.97 0.18
CA ASP A 351 6.29 1.33 0.55
C ASP A 351 5.97 0.09 -0.28
N ASN A 352 6.83 -0.27 -1.24
CA ASN A 352 6.70 -1.41 -2.15
C ASN A 352 7.93 -2.31 -2.06
N VAL A 353 8.12 -2.94 -0.89
CA VAL A 353 9.24 -3.84 -0.63
C VAL A 353 8.75 -5.11 0.02
N GLU A 354 9.54 -6.17 -0.10
CA GLU A 354 9.41 -7.30 0.82
C GLU A 354 10.07 -6.94 2.13
N GLY A 355 9.34 -7.13 3.23
CA GLY A 355 9.82 -6.92 4.58
C GLY A 355 10.71 -8.06 5.04
N GLY A 356 11.18 -7.96 6.29
CA GLY A 356 12.06 -8.96 6.87
C GLY A 356 13.49 -8.83 6.37
N ASP A 357 14.16 -7.73 6.71
CA ASP A 357 15.58 -7.56 6.52
C ASP A 357 16.31 -7.24 7.82
N LYS A 358 17.51 -7.81 7.98
CA LYS A 358 18.50 -7.38 8.96
C LYS A 358 19.46 -6.44 8.27
N ALA A 359 19.74 -5.30 8.88
CA ALA A 359 20.58 -4.28 8.28
C ALA A 359 21.56 -3.67 9.26
N THR A 360 22.71 -3.22 8.76
CA THR A 360 23.69 -2.44 9.51
C THR A 360 24.09 -1.23 8.69
N ALA A 361 23.76 -0.04 9.21
CA ALA A 361 24.18 1.22 8.66
C ALA A 361 25.34 1.82 9.45
N THR A 362 26.38 2.25 8.75
CA THR A 362 27.51 3.01 9.30
C THR A 362 27.61 4.37 8.62
N LEU A 363 27.83 5.41 9.41
CA LEU A 363 28.10 6.76 8.94
C LEU A 363 29.53 7.12 9.33
N THR A 364 30.31 7.55 8.34
CA THR A 364 31.70 7.96 8.51
C THR A 364 31.90 9.41 8.12
N PHE A 365 32.75 10.13 8.86
CA PHE A 365 33.16 11.51 8.62
C PHE A 365 34.65 11.65 8.94
N GLY A 366 35.42 12.26 8.03
CA GLY A 366 36.87 12.42 8.21
C GLY A 366 37.61 11.07 8.42
N GLY A 367 37.15 10.01 7.75
CA GLY A 367 37.72 8.66 7.88
C GLY A 367 37.28 7.88 9.12
N LYS A 368 36.61 8.51 10.10
CA LYS A 368 36.17 7.87 11.35
C LYS A 368 34.69 7.53 11.31
N THR A 369 34.29 6.41 11.89
CA THR A 369 32.88 6.07 12.12
C THR A 369 32.30 6.98 13.20
N VAL A 370 31.29 7.76 12.85
CA VAL A 370 30.60 8.69 13.77
C VAL A 370 29.25 8.16 14.23
N LYS A 371 28.68 7.17 13.53
CA LYS A 371 27.46 6.48 13.94
C LYS A 371 27.40 5.08 13.34
N THR A 372 26.92 4.13 14.12
CA THR A 372 26.46 2.83 13.65
C THR A 372 25.04 2.61 14.16
N LYS A 373 24.19 2.04 13.32
CA LYS A 373 22.86 1.57 13.70
C LYS A 373 22.66 0.17 13.10
N LYS A 374 22.04 -0.70 13.89
CA LYS A 374 21.64 -2.04 13.46
C LYS A 374 20.12 -2.13 13.50
N ASP A 375 19.56 -2.75 12.49
CA ASP A 375 18.20 -3.28 12.47
C ASP A 375 18.31 -4.80 12.65
N LYS A 376 17.61 -5.33 13.66
CA LYS A 376 17.60 -6.76 13.95
C LYS A 376 16.62 -7.53 13.07
N GLY A 377 15.87 -6.84 12.21
CA GLY A 377 14.81 -7.37 11.38
C GLY A 377 13.60 -7.78 12.21
N TRP A 378 12.44 -7.90 11.56
CA TRP A 378 11.19 -8.29 12.21
C TRP A 378 10.75 -7.34 13.35
N GLU A 379 11.15 -6.06 13.28
CA GLU A 379 10.68 -5.02 14.19
C GLU A 379 9.41 -4.35 13.61
N PRO A 380 8.40 -3.99 14.43
CA PRO A 380 7.12 -3.44 13.94
C PRO A 380 7.24 -2.01 13.36
N GLY A 381 8.43 -1.41 13.40
CA GLY A 381 8.66 -0.06 12.89
C GLY A 381 9.99 0.04 12.15
N ASP A 382 10.06 1.03 11.27
CA ASP A 382 11.27 1.36 10.54
C ASP A 382 12.42 1.72 11.48
N THR A 383 13.60 1.18 11.20
CA THR A 383 14.82 1.52 11.90
C THR A 383 15.56 2.64 11.17
N TYR A 384 15.90 3.73 11.88
CA TYR A 384 16.64 4.86 11.31
C TYR A 384 18.05 5.01 11.89
N LEU A 385 19.02 5.30 11.02
CA LEU A 385 20.28 5.91 11.40
C LEU A 385 20.06 7.42 11.51
N GLU A 386 20.24 7.95 12.72
CA GLU A 386 20.09 9.37 13.01
C GLU A 386 21.40 9.95 13.56
N TYR A 387 21.81 11.10 13.01
CA TYR A 387 23.05 11.77 13.42
C TYR A 387 22.96 13.30 13.29
N LYS A 388 23.16 14.03 14.39
CA LYS A 388 23.24 15.49 14.38
C LYS A 388 24.56 15.93 13.71
N VAL A 389 24.46 16.65 12.61
CA VAL A 389 25.60 17.16 11.84
C VAL A 389 26.30 18.23 12.67
N LYS A 390 27.50 17.92 13.14
CA LYS A 390 28.33 18.85 13.94
C LYS A 390 29.21 19.75 13.07
N LYS A 391 29.65 19.26 11.92
CA LYS A 391 30.56 19.97 11.01
C LYS A 391 30.09 19.81 9.57
N SER A 392 30.24 20.86 8.79
CA SER A 392 30.04 20.79 7.35
C SER A 392 31.12 19.91 6.72
N GLY A 393 30.75 19.00 5.82
CA GLY A 393 31.74 18.24 5.06
C GLY A 393 31.19 16.97 4.43
N TRP A 394 32.10 16.09 4.02
CA TRP A 394 31.78 14.83 3.37
C TRP A 394 31.46 13.74 4.39
N TYR A 395 30.28 13.16 4.22
CA TYR A 395 29.83 11.99 4.95
C TYR A 395 29.76 10.81 3.98
N LYS A 396 30.10 9.62 4.47
CA LYS A 396 29.89 8.37 3.77
C LYS A 396 29.02 7.45 4.62
N LEU A 397 27.80 7.19 4.13
CA LEU A 397 26.83 6.28 4.72
C LEU A 397 26.89 4.96 3.96
N THR A 398 27.05 3.85 4.66
CA THR A 398 26.99 2.49 4.08
C THR A 398 25.90 1.72 4.79
N ASN A 399 24.94 1.11 4.08
CA ASN A 399 23.96 0.18 4.63
C ASN A 399 24.15 -1.19 3.98
N ASN A 400 24.35 -2.22 4.80
CA ASN A 400 24.42 -3.61 4.35
C ASN A 400 23.21 -4.36 4.90
N ALA A 401 22.46 -5.03 4.04
CA ALA A 401 21.25 -5.75 4.40
C ALA A 401 21.29 -7.21 3.95
N SER A 402 20.64 -8.08 4.71
CA SER A 402 20.39 -9.47 4.39
C SER A 402 18.94 -9.78 4.68
N ARG A 403 18.31 -10.59 3.83
CA ARG A 403 16.95 -11.08 4.08
C ARG A 403 16.91 -11.87 5.38
N TYR A 404 15.90 -11.60 6.20
CA TYR A 404 15.70 -12.22 7.49
C TYR A 404 14.23 -12.17 7.91
N TYR A 405 13.65 -13.36 8.04
CA TYR A 405 12.32 -13.57 8.56
C TYR A 405 12.37 -14.87 9.38
N PRO A 406 12.27 -14.80 10.72
CA PRO A 406 12.59 -15.96 11.57
C PRO A 406 11.61 -17.11 11.42
N GLU A 407 10.35 -16.80 11.09
CA GLU A 407 9.25 -17.77 11.05
C GLU A 407 9.21 -18.55 9.72
N ILE A 408 10.04 -18.22 8.72
CA ILE A 408 10.08 -18.95 7.43
C ILE A 408 11.46 -19.55 7.16
N THR A 409 11.51 -20.44 6.18
CA THR A 409 12.76 -20.96 5.60
C THR A 409 12.93 -20.36 4.21
N PHE A 410 13.99 -19.57 4.01
CA PHE A 410 14.30 -19.04 2.68
C PHE A 410 14.77 -20.17 1.75
N PRO A 411 14.28 -20.24 0.50
CA PRO A 411 14.75 -21.23 -0.46
C PRO A 411 16.25 -21.15 -0.71
N ALA A 412 16.90 -22.30 -0.80
CA ALA A 412 18.30 -22.37 -1.23
C ALA A 412 18.43 -21.80 -2.65
N GLY A 413 19.51 -21.04 -2.90
CA GLY A 413 19.75 -20.46 -4.21
C GLY A 413 18.83 -19.29 -4.60
N MET A 414 18.00 -18.76 -3.69
CA MET A 414 17.24 -17.53 -3.90
C MET A 414 18.06 -16.38 -4.51
N LEU A 415 17.39 -15.54 -5.31
CA LEU A 415 17.94 -14.30 -5.84
C LEU A 415 17.87 -13.14 -4.84
N SER A 416 18.83 -12.22 -4.91
CA SER A 416 18.93 -11.06 -4.02
C SER A 416 18.90 -11.40 -2.51
N PRO A 417 19.69 -12.35 -1.98
CA PRO A 417 19.72 -12.64 -0.55
C PRO A 417 20.40 -11.52 0.27
N LYS A 418 21.28 -10.74 -0.37
CA LYS A 418 22.06 -9.66 0.25
C LYS A 418 22.18 -8.48 -0.69
N THR A 419 22.06 -7.28 -0.13
CA THR A 419 22.21 -6.01 -0.86
C THR A 419 23.00 -5.03 -0.01
N SER A 420 23.68 -4.09 -0.67
CA SER A 420 24.33 -2.99 0.02
C SER A 420 24.26 -1.71 -0.79
N VAL A 421 24.25 -0.58 -0.09
CA VAL A 421 24.36 0.75 -0.69
C VAL A 421 25.33 1.62 0.09
N THR A 422 26.18 2.34 -0.63
CA THR A 422 27.04 3.38 -0.08
C THR A 422 26.72 4.71 -0.74
N TYR A 423 26.41 5.71 0.07
CA TYR A 423 26.27 7.10 -0.34
C TYR A 423 27.44 7.91 0.19
N ARG A 424 28.09 8.69 -0.67
CA ARG A 424 29.00 9.76 -0.25
C ARG A 424 28.41 11.11 -0.64
N PHE A 425 28.15 11.97 0.34
CA PHE A 425 27.45 13.24 0.12
C PHE A 425 27.94 14.31 1.10
N LYS A 426 27.74 15.59 0.73
CA LYS A 426 27.98 16.70 1.64
C LYS A 426 26.76 16.94 2.53
N ALA A 427 26.99 17.18 3.82
CA ALA A 427 25.96 17.63 4.76
C ALA A 427 26.47 18.83 5.56
N LYS A 428 25.54 19.67 6.05
CA LYS A 428 25.83 20.88 6.83
C LYS A 428 24.89 20.98 8.04
N PRO A 429 25.34 21.53 9.18
CA PRO A 429 24.45 21.86 10.30
C PRO A 429 23.30 22.79 9.86
N ASN A 430 22.18 22.75 10.57
CA ASN A 430 21.04 23.67 10.40
C ASN A 430 20.47 23.73 8.96
N THR A 431 20.52 22.62 8.22
CA THR A 431 19.93 22.51 6.88
C THR A 431 18.82 21.46 6.82
N SER A 432 17.91 21.63 5.87
CA SER A 432 16.86 20.65 5.53
C SER A 432 16.92 20.34 4.03
N VAL A 433 17.72 19.33 3.66
CA VAL A 433 18.02 18.98 2.26
C VAL A 433 18.10 17.48 2.04
N THR A 434 17.64 17.00 0.88
CA THR A 434 17.96 15.65 0.41
C THR A 434 19.40 15.59 -0.06
N ALA A 435 20.11 14.50 0.23
CA ALA A 435 21.49 14.34 -0.20
C ALA A 435 21.61 14.56 -1.73
N PRO A 436 22.62 15.33 -2.19
CA PRO A 436 22.85 15.59 -3.61
C PRO A 436 23.54 14.40 -4.28
N VAL A 437 22.88 13.24 -4.28
CA VAL A 437 23.29 12.00 -4.95
C VAL A 437 22.09 11.35 -5.62
N TYR A 438 22.29 10.27 -6.38
CA TYR A 438 21.24 9.52 -7.06
C TYR A 438 21.02 8.17 -6.39
N ALA A 439 19.77 7.77 -6.21
CA ALA A 439 19.47 6.36 -5.99
C ALA A 439 19.65 5.62 -7.31
N VAL A 440 20.18 4.40 -7.25
CA VAL A 440 20.51 3.59 -8.43
C VAL A 440 19.75 2.27 -8.36
N THR A 441 18.89 2.01 -9.34
CA THR A 441 18.26 0.69 -9.50
C THR A 441 18.81 -0.01 -10.73
N MET A 442 18.91 -1.33 -10.64
CA MET A 442 19.45 -2.19 -11.69
C MET A 442 18.35 -3.11 -12.16
N LEU A 443 17.90 -2.95 -13.42
CA LEU A 443 16.84 -3.76 -14.02
C LEU A 443 17.42 -4.59 -15.18
N PRO A 444 17.73 -5.87 -14.97
CA PRO A 444 18.00 -6.81 -16.05
C PRO A 444 16.80 -6.93 -16.98
N THR A 445 17.06 -6.95 -18.29
CA THR A 445 16.04 -7.12 -19.33
C THR A 445 16.22 -8.44 -20.07
N GLY A 446 15.18 -8.91 -20.75
CA GLY A 446 15.22 -10.17 -21.51
C GLY A 446 15.21 -11.45 -20.67
N LEU A 447 15.08 -11.36 -19.34
CA LEU A 447 14.97 -12.55 -18.50
C LEU A 447 13.62 -13.25 -18.66
N ASN A 448 13.62 -14.59 -18.54
CA ASN A 448 12.42 -15.42 -18.54
C ASN A 448 11.56 -15.22 -17.28
N LEU A 449 10.48 -16.00 -17.15
CA LEU A 449 9.54 -15.94 -16.03
C LEU A 449 10.12 -16.37 -14.67
N TYR A 450 11.23 -17.11 -14.67
CA TYR A 450 11.97 -17.53 -13.48
C TYR A 450 13.16 -16.61 -13.17
N ASN A 451 13.18 -15.42 -13.78
CA ASN A 451 14.25 -14.45 -13.63
C ASN A 451 15.63 -15.02 -14.05
N GLN A 452 15.64 -15.85 -15.10
CA GLN A 452 16.85 -16.41 -15.69
C GLN A 452 17.18 -15.75 -17.03
N ALA A 453 18.47 -15.51 -17.25
CA ALA A 453 19.02 -15.16 -18.55
C ALA A 453 19.35 -16.42 -19.33
N LYS A 454 19.25 -16.35 -20.66
CA LYS A 454 19.67 -17.44 -21.54
C LYS A 454 21.17 -17.75 -21.33
N PRO A 455 21.59 -19.01 -21.19
CA PRO A 455 23.00 -19.40 -21.10
C PRO A 455 23.86 -18.80 -22.22
N GLY A 456 25.06 -18.31 -21.89
CA GLY A 456 26.02 -17.76 -22.86
C GLY A 456 25.61 -16.44 -23.54
N SER A 457 24.42 -15.89 -23.22
CA SER A 457 23.92 -14.66 -23.82
C SER A 457 24.50 -13.40 -23.17
N THR A 458 24.21 -12.23 -23.73
CA THR A 458 24.43 -10.94 -23.05
C THR A 458 23.12 -10.39 -22.51
N THR A 459 23.08 -10.08 -21.22
CA THR A 459 21.96 -9.40 -20.57
C THR A 459 22.22 -7.91 -20.50
N ASP A 460 21.30 -7.11 -21.04
CA ASP A 460 21.28 -5.67 -20.82
C ASP A 460 20.62 -5.35 -19.46
N VAL A 461 21.36 -4.64 -18.61
CA VAL A 461 20.92 -4.19 -17.29
C VAL A 461 20.75 -2.68 -17.30
N LYS A 462 19.50 -2.21 -17.26
CA LYS A 462 19.17 -0.78 -17.19
C LYS A 462 19.51 -0.23 -15.81
N LEU A 463 20.33 0.83 -15.78
CA LEU A 463 20.73 1.55 -14.58
C LEU A 463 19.92 2.84 -14.48
N THR A 464 18.88 2.83 -13.65
CA THR A 464 18.02 4.01 -13.47
C THR A 464 18.55 4.88 -12.34
N LEU A 465 18.77 6.16 -12.66
CA LEU A 465 19.22 7.17 -11.71
C LEU A 465 18.01 8.00 -11.28
N SER A 466 17.70 8.03 -9.99
CA SER A 466 16.53 8.74 -9.49
C SER A 466 16.83 9.59 -8.25
N ARG A 467 16.06 10.67 -8.09
CA ARG A 467 16.10 11.56 -6.91
C ARG A 467 14.68 11.90 -6.46
N PRO A 468 13.91 10.92 -5.95
CA PRO A 468 12.56 11.20 -5.49
C PRO A 468 12.58 12.14 -4.28
N LYS A 469 11.67 13.11 -4.24
CA LYS A 469 11.42 13.92 -3.05
C LYS A 469 10.48 13.16 -2.12
N LEU A 470 11.05 12.37 -1.20
CA LEU A 470 10.28 11.54 -0.28
C LEU A 470 9.90 12.27 1.01
N ASN A 471 10.69 13.26 1.43
CA ASN A 471 10.40 14.08 2.60
C ASN A 471 9.92 15.48 2.16
N PRO A 472 8.71 15.93 2.55
CA PRO A 472 8.17 17.21 2.12
C PRO A 472 8.97 18.41 2.64
N ASP A 473 9.57 18.28 3.83
CA ASP A 473 10.28 19.35 4.55
C ASP A 473 11.73 19.52 4.09
N ALA A 474 12.27 18.53 3.36
CA ALA A 474 13.60 18.62 2.76
C ALA A 474 13.55 19.27 1.38
N LYS A 475 14.45 20.24 1.13
CA LYS A 475 14.67 20.74 -0.24
C LYS A 475 15.45 19.70 -1.05
N LEU A 476 14.97 19.37 -2.25
CA LEU A 476 15.66 18.42 -3.14
C LEU A 476 16.98 19.00 -3.71
N GLY A 477 17.04 20.32 -3.90
CA GLY A 477 18.18 21.02 -4.50
C GLY A 477 18.38 20.71 -5.98
N LYS A 478 19.40 21.34 -6.59
CA LYS A 478 19.78 21.11 -7.99
C LYS A 478 20.25 19.65 -8.19
N ASN A 479 19.91 19.07 -9.33
CA ASN A 479 20.39 17.74 -9.69
C ASN A 479 21.92 17.73 -9.85
N PRO A 480 22.64 16.78 -9.20
CA PRO A 480 24.08 16.61 -9.39
C PRO A 480 24.39 16.27 -10.84
N LYS A 481 25.41 16.89 -11.43
CA LYS A 481 25.85 16.53 -12.78
C LYS A 481 26.61 15.21 -12.71
N VAL A 482 26.13 14.18 -13.42
CA VAL A 482 26.78 12.86 -13.48
C VAL A 482 28.13 13.00 -14.21
N LYS A 483 29.21 12.50 -13.59
CA LYS A 483 30.55 12.43 -14.18
C LYS A 483 30.82 11.05 -14.78
N THR A 484 30.58 9.98 -14.01
CA THR A 484 30.81 8.60 -14.45
C THR A 484 29.73 7.66 -13.96
N VAL A 485 29.38 6.68 -14.79
CA VAL A 485 28.59 5.50 -14.41
C VAL A 485 29.41 4.26 -14.76
N THR A 486 29.68 3.42 -13.77
CA THR A 486 30.40 2.16 -13.96
C THR A 486 29.59 1.01 -13.39
N ALA A 487 29.80 -0.18 -13.95
CA ALA A 487 29.18 -1.40 -13.45
C ALA A 487 30.18 -2.55 -13.45
N LYS A 488 29.94 -3.50 -12.55
CA LYS A 488 30.67 -4.76 -12.46
C LYS A 488 29.69 -5.92 -12.31
N ALA A 489 30.10 -7.08 -12.78
CA ALA A 489 29.40 -8.34 -12.60
C ALA A 489 30.30 -9.34 -11.87
N SER A 490 29.68 -10.23 -11.13
CA SER A 490 30.33 -11.35 -10.44
C SER A 490 29.52 -12.62 -10.68
N PHE A 491 30.22 -13.73 -10.86
CA PHE A 491 29.65 -15.05 -11.16
C PHE A 491 29.95 -16.08 -10.05
N ASP A 492 30.55 -15.64 -8.95
CA ASP A 492 31.00 -16.47 -7.82
C ASP A 492 30.42 -15.98 -6.47
N GLY A 493 29.26 -15.33 -6.53
CA GLY A 493 28.57 -14.82 -5.34
C GLY A 493 29.17 -13.53 -4.76
N GLY A 494 29.89 -12.75 -5.56
CA GLY A 494 30.45 -11.46 -5.16
C GLY A 494 31.88 -11.54 -4.60
N LYS A 495 32.57 -12.68 -4.76
CA LYS A 495 33.97 -12.85 -4.32
C LYS A 495 34.92 -12.11 -5.27
N THR A 496 34.75 -12.30 -6.58
CA THR A 496 35.50 -11.58 -7.61
C THR A 496 34.57 -10.73 -8.49
N TRP A 497 35.07 -9.60 -9.00
CA TRP A 497 34.27 -8.64 -9.75
C TRP A 497 34.95 -8.24 -11.05
N ARG A 498 34.25 -8.41 -12.17
CA ARG A 498 34.71 -8.02 -13.51
C ARG A 498 33.98 -6.76 -13.97
N SER A 499 34.72 -5.80 -14.52
CA SER A 499 34.12 -4.61 -15.12
C SER A 499 33.27 -5.01 -16.33
N VAL A 500 32.12 -4.36 -16.49
CA VAL A 500 31.25 -4.56 -17.66
C VAL A 500 31.08 -3.25 -18.41
N LYS A 501 30.85 -3.35 -19.73
CA LYS A 501 30.66 -2.18 -20.58
C LYS A 501 29.37 -1.46 -20.19
N VAL A 502 29.44 -0.16 -19.96
CA VAL A 502 28.28 0.70 -19.70
C VAL A 502 28.15 1.70 -20.84
N LYS A 503 26.97 1.77 -21.46
CA LYS A 503 26.65 2.71 -22.53
C LYS A 503 25.29 3.36 -22.30
N LYS A 504 25.02 4.50 -22.92
CA LYS A 504 23.66 5.03 -22.98
C LYS A 504 22.92 4.39 -24.16
N ILE A 505 21.76 3.79 -23.88
CA ILE A 505 20.81 3.28 -24.88
C ILE A 505 19.50 4.00 -24.60
N ASP A 506 18.95 4.71 -25.59
CA ASP A 506 17.70 5.47 -25.45
C ASP A 506 17.68 6.39 -24.22
N GLY A 507 18.78 7.11 -24.00
CA GLY A 507 18.95 8.02 -22.87
C GLY A 507 19.16 7.34 -21.51
N THR A 508 19.10 6.01 -21.42
CA THR A 508 19.28 5.23 -20.18
C THR A 508 20.66 4.59 -20.14
N TRP A 509 21.36 4.74 -19.01
CA TRP A 509 22.61 4.00 -18.79
C TRP A 509 22.32 2.50 -18.71
N THR A 510 23.03 1.71 -19.50
CA THR A 510 22.82 0.27 -19.62
C THR A 510 24.16 -0.45 -19.52
N ALA A 511 24.27 -1.37 -18.58
CA ALA A 511 25.40 -2.28 -18.45
C ALA A 511 25.15 -3.55 -19.26
N GLN A 512 26.14 -3.99 -20.04
CA GLN A 512 26.04 -5.20 -20.87
C GLN A 512 26.81 -6.34 -20.20
N VAL A 513 26.10 -7.33 -19.68
CA VAL A 513 26.68 -8.41 -18.89
C VAL A 513 26.69 -9.70 -19.70
N GLY A 514 27.87 -10.21 -20.04
CA GLY A 514 28.03 -11.53 -20.65
C GLY A 514 27.79 -12.62 -19.61
N ASN A 515 26.85 -13.52 -19.88
CA ASN A 515 26.47 -14.60 -18.96
C ASN A 515 27.31 -15.86 -19.19
N PRO A 516 27.74 -16.56 -18.13
CA PRO A 516 28.22 -17.93 -18.26
C PRO A 516 27.09 -18.90 -18.68
N THR A 517 27.40 -20.19 -18.72
CA THR A 517 26.45 -21.26 -19.08
C THR A 517 25.44 -21.58 -17.99
N SER A 518 25.76 -21.34 -16.72
CA SER A 518 24.85 -21.60 -15.60
C SER A 518 25.18 -20.73 -14.38
N GLY A 519 24.34 -20.81 -13.35
CA GLY A 519 24.56 -20.16 -12.06
C GLY A 519 23.76 -18.88 -11.87
N ALA A 520 24.36 -17.88 -11.23
CA ALA A 520 23.71 -16.60 -10.96
C ALA A 520 24.69 -15.44 -11.06
N VAL A 521 24.19 -14.29 -11.46
CA VAL A 521 24.97 -13.07 -11.63
C VAL A 521 24.72 -12.14 -10.44
N SER A 522 25.78 -11.68 -9.79
CA SER A 522 25.73 -10.56 -8.84
C SER A 522 26.11 -9.27 -9.56
N LEU A 523 25.45 -8.17 -9.22
CA LEU A 523 25.61 -6.88 -9.89
C LEU A 523 26.12 -5.82 -8.92
N ARG A 524 26.98 -4.95 -9.43
CA ARG A 524 27.43 -3.74 -8.73
C ARG A 524 27.42 -2.56 -9.67
N ALA A 525 26.86 -1.44 -9.26
CA ALA A 525 26.84 -0.21 -10.04
C ALA A 525 27.28 0.98 -9.20
N LYS A 526 28.08 1.88 -9.79
CA LYS A 526 28.56 3.10 -9.15
C LYS A 526 28.32 4.31 -10.02
N VAL A 527 27.77 5.35 -9.43
CA VAL A 527 27.50 6.65 -10.07
C VAL A 527 28.24 7.71 -9.28
N THR A 528 29.08 8.48 -9.96
CA THR A 528 29.84 9.57 -9.36
C THR A 528 29.47 10.88 -10.05
N ASP A 529 29.20 11.92 -9.26
CA ASP A 529 28.92 13.27 -9.77
C ASP A 529 30.21 14.10 -9.91
N THR A 530 30.11 15.24 -10.60
CA THR A 530 31.25 16.14 -10.85
C THR A 530 31.78 16.82 -9.60
N THR A 531 31.04 16.79 -8.49
CA THR A 531 31.47 17.36 -7.19
C THR A 531 32.15 16.33 -6.30
N GLY A 532 32.17 15.05 -6.71
CA GLY A 532 32.76 13.94 -5.97
C GLY A 532 31.78 13.17 -5.08
N GLY A 533 30.48 13.52 -5.08
CA GLY A 533 29.46 12.69 -4.47
C GLY A 533 29.28 11.41 -5.29
N TYR A 534 28.91 10.32 -4.62
CA TYR A 534 28.68 9.06 -5.32
C TYR A 534 27.65 8.17 -4.63
N THR A 535 27.14 7.22 -5.40
CA THR A 535 26.35 6.08 -4.93
C THR A 535 26.93 4.80 -5.49
N ASP A 536 27.11 3.78 -4.65
CA ASP A 536 27.62 2.45 -5.01
C ASP A 536 26.67 1.40 -4.45
N VAL A 537 26.04 0.62 -5.32
CA VAL A 537 25.03 -0.39 -4.98
C VAL A 537 25.56 -1.76 -5.37
N THR A 538 25.41 -2.74 -4.48
CA THR A 538 25.71 -4.16 -4.74
C THR A 538 24.47 -5.01 -4.49
N ILE A 539 24.20 -5.96 -5.38
CA ILE A 539 23.14 -6.97 -5.26
C ILE A 539 23.76 -8.33 -5.52
N ILE A 540 23.74 -9.20 -4.51
CA ILE A 540 24.24 -10.57 -4.63
C ILE A 540 23.17 -11.44 -5.30
N ARG A 541 23.56 -12.33 -6.22
CA ARG A 541 22.64 -13.19 -7.00
C ARG A 541 21.44 -12.39 -7.56
N ALA A 542 21.72 -11.31 -8.27
CA ALA A 542 20.72 -10.41 -8.82
C ALA A 542 19.76 -11.10 -9.80
N TYR A 543 20.26 -12.02 -10.64
CA TYR A 543 19.45 -12.87 -11.51
C TYR A 543 20.14 -14.23 -11.76
N ALA A 544 19.36 -15.22 -12.20
CA ALA A 544 19.86 -16.58 -12.48
C ALA A 544 20.21 -16.76 -13.96
N ILE A 545 20.82 -17.89 -14.31
CA ILE A 545 21.08 -18.32 -15.68
C ILE A 545 20.54 -19.75 -15.81
N GLY A 546 19.73 -19.99 -16.83
CA GLY A 546 19.04 -21.26 -17.04
C GLY A 546 18.08 -21.26 -18.21
#